data_AF-B7PUW8-F1
#
_entry.id   AF-B7PUW8-F1
#
_cell.length_a   1.000
_cell.length_b   1.000
_cell.length_c   1.000
_cell.angle_alpha   90.00
_cell.angle_beta   90.00
_cell.angle_gamma   90.00
#
_symmetry.space_group_name_H-M   'P 1'
#
loop_
_entity.id
_entity.type
_entity.pdbx_description
1 polymer ?
#
loop_
_entity_poly.entity_id
_entity_poly.type
_entity_poly.pdbx_seq_one_letter_code
_entity_poly.pdbx_strand_id
1 'polypeptide(L)'
;MALSHSEEVLLRVAQPGQRYNGGQLLFGPDRLLYISTGDGGAENRSHRFDLGSLLGKVLRIDVSEGHGYRIPAGNPFVGQGSAVRSEIFAYGFRNPWRCAVYRTDTEGPRAGELGSTLPSAI
;
A
#
# COMPACT_ATOMS: atom_id res chain seq x y z
N MET A 1 6.93 -25.19 10.85
CA MET A 1 6.05 -24.26 11.59
C MET A 1 6.93 -23.15 12.14
N ALA A 2 6.46 -21.90 12.08
CA ALA A 2 7.12 -20.80 12.79
C ALA A 2 7.03 -21.04 14.30
N LEU A 3 8.00 -20.54 15.07
CA LEU A 3 7.97 -20.64 16.53
C LEU A 3 6.80 -19.80 17.08
N SER A 4 6.18 -20.23 18.17
CA SER A 4 5.16 -19.40 18.84
C SER A 4 5.78 -18.04 19.22
N HIS A 5 5.08 -16.94 18.94
CA HIS A 5 5.54 -15.55 19.11
C HIS A 5 6.71 -15.11 18.20
N SER A 6 7.02 -15.84 17.13
CA SER A 6 7.97 -15.37 16.11
C SER A 6 7.34 -14.54 14.99
N GLU A 7 6.01 -14.37 15.01
CA GLU A 7 5.28 -13.55 14.06
C GLU A 7 4.34 -12.56 14.75
N GLU A 8 4.13 -11.42 14.10
CA GLU A 8 3.11 -10.44 14.47
C GLU A 8 2.31 -10.06 13.22
N VAL A 9 0.99 -9.94 13.39
CA VAL A 9 0.11 -9.52 12.30
C VAL A 9 -0.04 -8.00 12.33
N LEU A 10 0.60 -7.33 11.37
CA LEU A 10 0.51 -5.88 11.22
C LEU A 10 -0.80 -5.45 10.54
N LEU A 11 -1.19 -6.12 9.45
CA LEU A 11 -2.37 -5.77 8.67
C LEU A 11 -3.12 -7.03 8.21
N ARG A 12 -4.45 -6.95 8.23
CA ARG A 12 -5.35 -7.91 7.58
C ARG A 12 -6.22 -7.16 6.60
N VAL A 13 -6.09 -7.49 5.31
CA VAL A 13 -6.90 -6.91 4.25
C VAL A 13 -7.81 -8.01 3.71
N ALA A 14 -9.12 -7.85 3.90
CA ALA A 14 -10.09 -8.79 3.36
C ALA A 14 -10.12 -8.71 1.84
N GLN A 15 -10.00 -9.85 1.17
CA GLN A 15 -10.06 -9.97 -0.29
C GLN A 15 -11.44 -10.54 -0.67
N PRO A 16 -12.33 -9.77 -1.32
CA PRO A 16 -13.66 -10.24 -1.70
C PRO A 16 -13.63 -11.26 -2.85
N GLY A 17 -12.60 -11.25 -3.68
CA GLY A 17 -12.39 -12.18 -4.79
C GLY A 17 -11.09 -12.97 -4.68
N GLN A 18 -10.89 -13.88 -5.63
CA GLN A 18 -9.74 -14.81 -5.66
C GLN A 18 -8.57 -14.31 -6.52
N ARG A 19 -8.71 -13.14 -7.16
CA ARG A 19 -7.74 -12.58 -8.12
C ARG A 19 -7.46 -11.13 -7.77
N TYR A 20 -6.34 -10.63 -8.30
CA TYR A 20 -5.93 -9.24 -8.15
C TYR A 20 -5.71 -8.83 -6.69
N ASN A 21 -4.93 -9.63 -5.97
CA ASN A 21 -4.62 -9.39 -4.56
C ASN A 21 -3.42 -8.43 -4.39
N GLY A 22 -2.55 -8.30 -5.40
CA GLY A 22 -1.25 -7.64 -5.26
C GLY A 22 -0.32 -8.44 -4.35
N GLY A 23 0.27 -7.79 -3.34
CA GLY A 23 0.97 -8.45 -2.24
C GLY A 23 2.48 -8.26 -2.23
N GLN A 24 3.03 -7.44 -3.13
CA GLN A 24 4.46 -7.11 -3.04
C GLN A 24 4.73 -6.27 -1.79
N LEU A 25 5.79 -6.68 -1.08
CA LEU A 25 6.42 -5.93 0.00
C LEU A 25 7.76 -5.38 -0.47
N LEU A 26 8.08 -4.14 -0.12
CA LEU A 26 9.32 -3.49 -0.49
C LEU A 26 9.72 -2.46 0.57
N PHE A 27 10.99 -2.45 0.98
CA PHE A 27 11.53 -1.33 1.74
C PHE A 27 11.99 -0.23 0.80
N GLY A 28 11.50 0.98 1.04
CA GLY A 28 11.93 2.17 0.31
C GLY A 28 13.31 2.68 0.77
N PRO A 29 13.89 3.61 0.01
CA PRO A 29 15.13 4.30 0.40
C PRO A 29 15.00 5.10 1.71
N ASP A 30 13.78 5.44 2.10
CA ASP A 30 13.37 6.09 3.34
C ASP A 30 13.21 5.11 4.53
N ARG A 31 13.51 3.82 4.32
CA ARG A 31 13.38 2.72 5.30
C ARG A 31 11.94 2.43 5.73
N LEU A 32 10.96 2.93 5.00
CA LEU A 32 9.55 2.61 5.23
C LEU A 32 9.15 1.36 4.44
N LEU A 33 8.16 0.63 4.96
CA LEU A 33 7.62 -0.55 4.30
C LEU A 33 6.48 -0.12 3.35
N TYR A 34 6.65 -0.45 2.08
CA TYR A 34 5.65 -0.28 1.03
C TYR A 34 4.95 -1.61 0.78
N ILE A 35 3.62 -1.57 0.73
CA ILE A 35 2.76 -2.74 0.54
C ILE A 35 1.83 -2.46 -0.62
N SER A 36 1.92 -3.26 -1.67
CA SER A 36 0.98 -3.18 -2.80
C SER A 36 -0.23 -4.06 -2.53
N THR A 37 -1.42 -3.51 -2.74
CA THR A 37 -2.69 -4.25 -2.66
C THR A 37 -3.43 -4.10 -3.99
N GLY A 38 -3.93 -5.19 -4.51
CA GLY A 38 -4.86 -5.14 -5.64
C GLY A 38 -6.27 -4.82 -5.18
N ASP A 39 -7.18 -4.61 -6.14
CA ASP A 39 -8.56 -4.19 -5.85
C ASP A 39 -9.47 -5.33 -5.33
N GLY A 40 -8.89 -6.52 -5.15
CA GLY A 40 -9.56 -7.71 -4.62
C GLY A 40 -10.47 -8.42 -5.60
N GLY A 41 -10.45 -8.03 -6.89
CA GLY A 41 -11.05 -8.78 -7.98
C GLY A 41 -12.55 -9.00 -7.92
N ALA A 42 -13.26 -8.17 -7.16
CA ALA A 42 -14.69 -8.04 -7.28
C ALA A 42 -15.10 -7.44 -8.63
N GLU A 43 -16.31 -7.74 -9.09
CA GLU A 43 -16.89 -7.09 -10.28
C GLU A 43 -16.97 -5.56 -10.10
N ASN A 44 -17.26 -5.13 -8.87
CA ASN A 44 -17.21 -3.72 -8.48
C ASN A 44 -15.75 -3.26 -8.28
N ARG A 45 -15.25 -2.51 -9.26
CA ARG A 45 -13.88 -1.97 -9.29
C ARG A 45 -13.71 -0.67 -8.52
N SER A 46 -14.71 -0.25 -7.74
CA SER A 46 -14.72 1.07 -7.08
C SER A 46 -13.83 1.11 -5.83
N HIS A 47 -13.50 -0.06 -5.25
CA HIS A 47 -12.66 -0.15 -4.05
C HIS A 47 -11.29 0.52 -4.21
N ARG A 48 -10.73 0.55 -5.43
CA ARG A 48 -9.45 1.24 -5.69
C ARG A 48 -9.50 2.75 -5.48
N PHE A 49 -10.69 3.36 -5.58
CA PHE A 49 -10.92 4.80 -5.37
C PHE A 49 -11.53 5.12 -4.00
N ASP A 50 -12.10 4.12 -3.33
CA ASP A 50 -12.55 4.24 -1.95
C ASP A 50 -11.36 4.38 -1.00
N LEU A 51 -11.23 5.54 -0.36
CA LEU A 51 -10.17 5.85 0.60
C LEU A 51 -10.43 5.23 1.98
N GLY A 52 -11.63 4.69 2.23
CA GLY A 52 -11.94 3.89 3.43
C GLY A 52 -11.44 2.45 3.34
N SER A 53 -11.02 2.02 2.14
CA SER A 53 -10.53 0.68 1.85
C SER A 53 -9.03 0.64 1.59
N LEU A 54 -8.39 -0.45 2.03
CA LEU A 54 -6.98 -0.76 1.75
C LEU A 54 -6.80 -1.50 0.42
N LEU A 55 -7.86 -1.73 -0.37
CA LEU A 55 -7.80 -2.41 -1.67
C LEU A 55 -7.43 -1.45 -2.81
N GLY A 56 -6.61 -1.92 -3.74
CA GLY A 56 -6.16 -1.17 -4.92
C GLY A 56 -5.24 -0.01 -4.57
N LYS A 57 -4.36 -0.19 -3.59
CA LYS A 57 -3.50 0.84 -2.99
C LYS A 57 -2.02 0.48 -3.05
N VAL A 58 -1.19 1.49 -2.90
CA VAL A 58 0.14 1.34 -2.31
C VAL A 58 0.05 1.92 -0.91
N LEU A 59 0.29 1.08 0.10
CA LEU A 59 0.35 1.47 1.50
C LEU A 59 1.79 1.77 1.89
N ARG A 60 1.99 2.69 2.83
CA ARG A 60 3.29 3.00 3.41
C ARG A 60 3.20 3.10 4.93
N ILE A 61 3.93 2.23 5.62
CA ILE A 61 3.95 2.13 7.08
C ILE A 61 5.38 2.11 7.62
N ASP A 62 5.55 2.54 8.86
CA ASP A 62 6.82 2.45 9.61
C ASP A 62 6.76 1.26 10.57
N VAL A 63 7.70 0.32 10.44
CA VAL A 63 7.80 -0.91 11.25
C VAL A 63 9.09 -0.93 12.09
N SER A 64 9.76 0.21 12.24
CA SER A 64 11.09 0.31 12.88
C SER A 64 11.12 -0.03 14.36
N GLU A 65 9.96 -0.01 15.04
CA GLU A 65 9.85 -0.35 16.47
C GLU A 65 9.94 -1.86 16.76
N GLY A 66 9.89 -2.71 15.73
CA GLY A 66 9.91 -4.16 15.88
C GLY A 66 8.64 -4.74 16.51
N HIS A 67 7.64 -3.91 16.80
CA HIS A 67 6.29 -4.32 17.19
C HIS A 67 5.28 -3.32 16.63
N GLY A 68 4.16 -3.80 16.11
CA GLY A 68 3.15 -2.99 15.45
C GLY A 68 3.69 -2.17 14.27
N TYR A 69 2.97 -1.11 13.92
CA TYR A 69 3.41 -0.13 12.93
C TYR A 69 2.91 1.27 13.28
N ARG A 70 3.61 2.29 12.77
CA ARG A 70 3.19 3.69 12.80
C ARG A 70 2.81 4.17 11.41
N ILE A 71 1.97 5.22 11.39
CA ILE A 71 1.67 5.98 10.18
C ILE A 71 2.75 7.06 9.99
N PRO A 72 3.50 7.03 8.88
CA PRO A 72 4.45 8.10 8.56
C PRO A 72 3.73 9.44 8.40
N ALA A 73 4.21 10.50 9.07
CA ALA A 73 3.62 11.83 8.99
C ALA A 73 3.57 12.40 7.56
N GLY A 74 4.47 11.96 6.68
CA GLY A 74 4.50 12.35 5.27
C GLY A 74 3.51 11.60 4.38
N ASN A 75 2.61 10.75 4.90
CA ASN A 75 1.56 10.13 4.09
C ASN A 75 0.52 11.18 3.67
N PRO A 76 0.02 11.13 2.42
CA PRO A 76 -0.85 12.18 1.87
C PRO A 76 -2.23 12.28 2.53
N PHE A 77 -2.67 11.24 3.24
CA PHE A 77 -4.03 11.14 3.80
C PHE A 77 -4.07 11.14 5.33
N VAL A 78 -2.99 11.55 5.99
CA VAL A 78 -2.96 11.68 7.46
C VAL A 78 -3.91 12.78 7.91
N GLY A 79 -4.70 12.51 8.96
CA GLY A 79 -5.56 13.52 9.59
C GLY A 79 -6.85 13.86 8.84
N GLN A 80 -7.19 13.13 7.77
CA GLN A 80 -8.38 13.37 6.95
C GLN A 80 -9.69 12.77 7.54
N GLY A 81 -9.68 12.40 8.82
CA GLY A 81 -10.80 11.76 9.51
C GLY A 81 -10.84 10.23 9.41
N SER A 82 -11.71 9.60 10.19
CA SER A 82 -11.77 8.13 10.34
C SER A 82 -12.28 7.38 9.11
N ALA A 83 -12.93 8.07 8.17
CA ALA A 83 -13.40 7.51 6.91
C ALA A 83 -12.27 7.29 5.89
N VAL A 84 -11.07 7.83 6.14
CA VAL A 84 -9.92 7.77 5.24
C VAL A 84 -8.77 7.01 5.91
N ARG A 85 -8.21 6.02 5.23
CA ARG A 85 -7.09 5.22 5.73
C ARG A 85 -5.78 5.97 5.56
N SER A 86 -5.14 6.30 6.68
CA SER A 86 -3.87 7.04 6.68
C SER A 86 -2.67 6.21 6.23
N GLU A 87 -2.81 4.90 6.09
CA GLU A 87 -1.82 4.00 5.49
C GLU A 87 -1.63 4.26 3.99
N ILE A 88 -2.62 4.86 3.32
CA ILE A 88 -2.60 5.06 1.86
C ILE A 88 -1.49 6.04 1.49
N PHE A 89 -0.60 5.59 0.61
CA PHE A 89 0.39 6.44 -0.07
C PHE A 89 -0.05 6.76 -1.50
N ALA A 90 -0.60 5.79 -2.22
CA ALA A 90 -1.20 5.98 -3.54
C ALA A 90 -2.40 5.04 -3.73
N TYR A 91 -3.29 5.35 -4.68
CA TYR A 91 -4.53 4.61 -4.91
C TYR A 91 -4.88 4.52 -6.40
N GLY A 92 -5.89 3.70 -6.75
CA GLY A 92 -6.38 3.55 -8.12
C GLY A 92 -5.86 2.32 -8.86
N PHE A 93 -5.12 1.44 -8.19
CA PHE A 93 -4.51 0.27 -8.82
C PHE A 93 -5.48 -0.90 -8.96
N ARG A 94 -5.29 -1.69 -10.02
CA ARG A 94 -6.05 -2.94 -10.25
C ARG A 94 -5.32 -4.13 -9.66
N ASN A 95 -4.11 -4.38 -10.13
CA ASN A 95 -3.27 -5.49 -9.66
C ASN A 95 -1.79 -5.11 -9.73
N PRO A 96 -1.32 -4.22 -8.83
CA PRO A 96 0.08 -3.84 -8.77
C PRO A 96 0.89 -5.03 -8.24
N TRP A 97 1.38 -5.88 -9.17
CA TRP A 97 2.02 -7.15 -8.82
C TRP A 97 3.53 -7.01 -8.60
N ARG A 98 4.19 -6.15 -9.39
CA ARG A 98 5.61 -5.81 -9.23
C ARG A 98 5.85 -4.34 -9.52
N CYS A 99 6.10 -3.59 -8.46
CA CYS A 99 6.51 -2.20 -8.42
C CYS A 99 8.00 -2.09 -8.10
N ALA A 100 8.62 -1.03 -8.58
CA ALA A 100 9.96 -0.63 -8.17
C ALA A 100 9.89 0.77 -7.55
N VAL A 101 10.63 0.98 -6.46
CA VAL A 101 10.87 2.31 -5.89
C VAL A 101 12.26 2.73 -6.32
N TYR A 102 12.35 3.83 -7.05
CA TYR A 102 13.61 4.43 -7.46
C TYR A 102 13.90 5.66 -6.61
N ARG A 103 15.18 5.88 -6.30
CA ARG A 103 15.65 7.19 -5.87
C ARG A 103 15.72 8.04 -7.13
N THR A 104 15.00 9.16 -7.15
CA THR A 104 15.30 10.26 -8.04
C THR A 104 16.24 11.19 -7.29
N ASP A 105 17.38 11.49 -7.88
CA ASP A 105 18.38 12.42 -7.36
C ASP A 105 17.86 13.87 -7.41
N THR A 106 16.60 14.06 -7.80
CA THR A 106 15.87 15.32 -7.86
C THR A 106 14.37 14.97 -7.79
N GLU A 107 13.66 15.42 -6.75
CA GLU A 107 12.20 15.25 -6.55
C GLU A 107 11.70 13.81 -6.22
N GLY A 108 11.82 13.39 -4.95
CA GLY A 108 10.96 12.42 -4.22
C GLY A 108 10.70 10.99 -4.78
N PRO A 109 10.45 9.98 -3.92
CA PRO A 109 10.14 8.62 -4.39
C PRO A 109 8.78 8.58 -5.11
N ARG A 110 8.78 8.28 -6.41
CA ARG A 110 7.58 8.01 -7.21
C ARG A 110 7.46 6.50 -7.43
N ALA A 111 6.26 5.94 -7.22
CA ALA A 111 5.98 4.56 -7.62
C ALA A 111 5.73 4.53 -9.14
N GLY A 112 6.53 3.76 -9.89
CA GLY A 112 6.38 3.59 -11.34
C GLY A 112 5.98 2.17 -11.73
N GLU A 113 5.04 2.03 -12.67
CA GLU A 113 4.63 0.77 -13.30
C GLU A 113 4.84 0.88 -14.82
N LEU A 114 5.38 -0.17 -15.46
CA LEU A 114 5.36 -0.34 -16.91
C LEU A 114 4.14 -1.19 -17.28
N GLY A 115 3.09 -0.54 -17.80
CA GLY A 115 1.96 -1.25 -18.43
C GLY A 115 0.58 -0.70 -18.10
N SER A 116 0.09 0.18 -18.97
CA SER A 116 -1.25 0.78 -19.04
C SER A 116 -1.67 1.75 -17.92
N THR A 117 -1.54 3.04 -18.26
CA THR A 117 -2.16 4.23 -17.62
C THR A 117 -1.72 4.54 -16.19
N LEU A 118 -0.86 5.55 -16.08
CA LEU A 118 -0.51 6.25 -14.84
C LEU A 118 -1.80 6.62 -14.07
N PRO A 119 -2.04 6.13 -12.84
CA PRO A 119 -2.99 6.76 -11.95
C PRO A 119 -2.39 8.07 -11.43
N SER A 120 -3.25 9.06 -11.24
CA SER A 120 -2.89 10.41 -10.80
C SER A 120 -2.02 10.38 -9.54
N ALA A 121 -0.77 10.82 -9.67
CA ALA A 121 0.02 11.30 -8.55
C ALA A 121 -0.46 12.73 -8.24
N ILE A 122 -0.72 13.02 -6.96
CA ILE A 122 -0.68 14.40 -6.43
C ILE A 122 0.72 14.57 -5.86
#